data_AF-A0A9N9YHQ8-F1
#
_entry.id   AF-A0A9N9YHQ8-F1
#
_cell.length_a   1.000
_cell.length_b   1.000
_cell.length_c   1.000
_cell.angle_alpha   90.00
_cell.angle_beta   90.00
_cell.angle_gamma   90.00
#
_symmetry.space_group_name_H-M   'P 1'
#
loop_
_entity.id
_entity.type
_entity.pdbx_description
1 polymer ?
#
loop_
_entity_poly.entity_id
_entity_poly.type
_entity_poly.pdbx_seq_one_letter_code
_entity_poly.pdbx_strand_id
1 'polypeptide(L)'
;MLVIGLLYSVFLVLGKYTGYLAFGIDMWNLGYETITTALKYFYICESFYILGLALCKVSVLFFYLCIFPSHRFIIAIYISMAIIMPIYWVWHGWRLAYYRDRCMDIYTITFVAAGLNIFQDLVVLLLLLTSLFRLKMEKKSKLGIIVMFSLGIFVTITSCI
;
A
#
# COMPACT_ATOMS: atom_id res chain seq x y z
N MET A 1 -7.26 -1.51 -14.35
CA MET A 1 -8.02 -0.45 -13.65
C MET A 1 -9.37 -0.92 -13.11
N LEU A 2 -10.19 -1.68 -13.86
CA LEU A 2 -11.46 -2.23 -13.36
C LEU A 2 -11.31 -3.07 -12.07
N VAL A 3 -10.32 -3.96 -12.02
CA VAL A 3 -10.04 -4.80 -10.82
C VAL A 3 -9.67 -3.96 -9.60
N ILE A 4 -8.87 -2.90 -9.80
CA ILE A 4 -8.47 -1.98 -8.72
C ILE A 4 -9.68 -1.20 -8.21
N GLY A 5 -10.54 -0.72 -9.12
CA GLY A 5 -11.78 -0.03 -8.76
C GLY A 5 -12.73 -0.92 -7.96
N LEU A 6 -12.86 -2.20 -8.34
CA LEU A 6 -13.64 -3.18 -7.59
C LEU A 6 -13.07 -3.41 -6.18
N LEU A 7 -11.76 -3.64 -6.05
CA LEU A 7 -11.10 -3.81 -4.75
C LEU A 7 -11.28 -2.57 -3.86
N TYR A 8 -11.14 -1.38 -4.42
CA TYR A 8 -11.35 -0.13 -3.69
C TYR A 8 -12.80 0.06 -3.24
N SER A 9 -13.77 -0.33 -4.07
CA SER A 9 -15.18 -0.28 -3.69
C SER A 9 -15.50 -1.22 -2.52
N VAL A 10 -14.90 -2.42 -2.50
CA VAL A 10 -15.03 -3.38 -1.38
C VAL A 10 -14.42 -2.79 -0.10
N PHE A 11 -13.25 -2.16 -0.21
CA PHE A 11 -12.61 -1.46 0.91
C PHE A 11 -13.51 -0.36 1.50
N LEU A 12 -14.11 0.49 0.66
CA LEU A 12 -14.99 1.57 1.13
C LEU A 12 -16.24 1.04 1.83
N VAL A 13 -16.86 -0.01 1.30
CA VAL A 13 -18.08 -0.60 1.88
C VAL A 13 -17.78 -1.23 3.24
N LEU A 14 -16.72 -2.05 3.32
CA LEU A 14 -16.32 -2.69 4.57
C LEU A 14 -15.83 -1.68 5.60
N GLY A 15 -15.07 -0.67 5.20
CA GLY A 15 -14.61 0.41 6.09
C GLY A 15 -15.75 1.26 6.66
N LYS A 16 -16.78 1.54 5.85
CA LYS A 16 -17.98 2.22 6.33
C LYS A 16 -18.76 1.35 7.32
N TYR A 17 -18.84 0.05 7.06
CA TYR A 17 -19.52 -0.92 7.94
C TYR A 17 -18.83 -1.03 9.31
N THR A 18 -17.50 -1.16 9.34
CA THR A 18 -16.73 -1.16 10.60
C THR A 18 -16.80 0.20 11.32
N GLY A 19 -16.83 1.29 10.54
CA GLY A 19 -17.10 2.64 11.00
C GLY A 19 -18.32 2.72 11.91
N TYR A 20 -19.49 2.27 11.42
CA TYR A 20 -20.73 2.29 12.20
C TYR A 20 -20.74 1.35 13.41
N LEU A 21 -19.98 0.26 13.37
CA LEU A 21 -20.00 -0.78 14.40
C LEU A 21 -19.09 -0.49 15.60
N ALA A 22 -17.95 0.18 15.38
CA ALA A 22 -16.92 0.28 16.42
C ALA A 22 -16.11 1.59 16.44
N PHE A 23 -16.00 2.32 15.32
CA PHE A 23 -15.19 3.54 15.27
C PHE A 23 -16.05 4.77 15.61
N GLY A 24 -15.85 5.32 16.80
CA GLY A 24 -16.57 6.51 17.29
C GLY A 24 -17.31 6.32 18.62
N ILE A 25 -17.25 5.12 19.19
CA ILE A 25 -17.79 4.79 20.51
C ILE A 25 -16.60 4.36 21.37
N ASP A 26 -16.52 4.82 22.62
CA ASP A 26 -15.42 4.46 23.52
C ASP A 26 -15.29 2.94 23.68
N MET A 27 -14.06 2.42 23.60
CA MET A 27 -13.77 0.99 23.69
C MET A 27 -14.33 0.34 24.97
N TRP A 28 -14.47 1.12 26.04
CA TRP A 28 -15.04 0.69 27.32
C TRP A 28 -16.55 0.40 27.27
N ASN A 29 -17.25 0.92 26.26
CA ASN A 29 -18.69 0.80 26.12
C ASN A 29 -19.12 -0.31 25.13
N LEU A 30 -18.16 -1.03 24.53
CA LEU A 30 -18.42 -2.15 23.61
C LEU A 30 -18.15 -3.50 24.27
N GLY A 31 -18.98 -4.49 23.95
CA GLY A 31 -18.73 -5.87 24.33
C GLY A 31 -17.51 -6.46 23.60
N TYR A 32 -16.78 -7.35 24.29
CA TYR A 32 -15.59 -8.03 23.75
C TYR A 32 -15.81 -8.71 22.39
N GLU A 33 -16.99 -9.31 22.17
CA GLU A 33 -17.35 -9.97 20.90
C GLU A 33 -17.49 -8.97 19.74
N THR A 34 -18.02 -7.78 20.01
CA THR A 34 -18.16 -6.71 19.00
C THR A 34 -16.80 -6.14 18.62
N ILE A 35 -15.92 -5.94 19.61
CA ILE A 35 -14.56 -5.45 19.41
C ILE A 35 -13.76 -6.43 18.55
N THR A 36 -13.75 -7.72 18.89
CA THR A 36 -13.02 -8.74 18.13
C THR A 36 -13.55 -8.89 16.70
N THR A 37 -14.87 -8.76 16.51
CA THR A 37 -15.49 -8.78 15.17
C THR A 37 -15.11 -7.55 14.35
N ALA A 38 -15.11 -6.36 14.95
CA ALA A 38 -14.69 -5.13 14.28
C ALA A 38 -13.21 -5.17 13.86
N LEU A 39 -12.33 -5.65 14.74
CA LEU A 39 -10.90 -5.85 14.44
C LEU A 39 -10.68 -6.83 13.28
N LYS A 40 -11.46 -7.92 13.21
CA LYS A 40 -11.40 -8.86 12.08
C LYS A 40 -11.73 -8.18 10.75
N TYR A 41 -12.82 -7.40 10.70
CA TYR A 41 -13.20 -6.68 9.49
C TYR A 41 -12.20 -5.57 9.13
N PHE A 42 -11.67 -4.85 10.12
CA PHE A 42 -10.63 -3.85 9.91
C PHE A 42 -9.38 -4.48 9.27
N TYR A 43 -8.96 -5.65 9.75
CA TYR A 43 -7.83 -6.39 9.21
C TYR A 43 -8.03 -6.82 7.74
N ILE A 44 -9.24 -7.28 7.41
CA ILE A 44 -9.61 -7.63 6.03
C ILE A 44 -9.55 -6.38 5.14
N CYS A 45 -10.05 -5.23 5.61
CA CYS A 45 -9.98 -3.97 4.89
C CYS A 45 -8.53 -3.55 4.61
N GLU A 46 -7.68 -3.61 5.63
CA GLU A 46 -6.27 -3.25 5.52
C GLU A 46 -5.55 -4.11 4.47
N SER A 47 -5.84 -5.42 4.44
CA SER A 47 -5.30 -6.34 3.45
C SER A 47 -5.68 -5.94 2.01
N PHE A 48 -6.96 -5.60 1.78
CA PHE A 48 -7.43 -5.13 0.46
C PHE A 48 -6.80 -3.80 0.05
N TYR A 49 -6.59 -2.90 1.02
CA TYR A 49 -5.92 -1.61 0.78
C TYR A 49 -4.47 -1.81 0.33
N ILE A 50 -3.69 -2.63 1.05
CA ILE A 50 -2.29 -2.93 0.72
C ILE A 50 -2.20 -3.62 -0.66
N LEU A 51 -3.09 -4.58 -0.95
CA LEU A 51 -3.17 -5.24 -2.26
C LEU A 51 -3.50 -4.26 -3.38
N GLY A 52 -4.44 -3.34 -3.15
CA GLY A 52 -4.81 -2.31 -4.11
C GLY A 52 -3.63 -1.39 -4.44
N LEU A 53 -2.92 -0.91 -3.42
CA LEU A 53 -1.70 -0.10 -3.59
C LEU A 53 -0.62 -0.86 -4.36
N ALA A 54 -0.36 -2.12 -3.99
CA ALA A 54 0.61 -2.98 -4.67
C ALA A 54 0.27 -3.15 -6.17
N LEU A 55 -0.98 -3.45 -6.49
CA LEU A 55 -1.44 -3.60 -7.88
C LEU A 55 -1.33 -2.30 -8.67
N CYS A 56 -1.64 -1.15 -8.07
CA CYS A 56 -1.42 0.17 -8.68
C CYS A 56 0.06 0.38 -9.03
N LYS A 57 0.97 0.16 -8.08
CA LYS A 57 2.42 0.31 -8.29
C LYS A 57 2.92 -0.61 -9.40
N VAL A 58 2.51 -1.87 -9.40
CA VAL A 58 2.86 -2.86 -10.42
C VAL A 58 2.32 -2.43 -11.79
N SER A 59 1.07 -1.95 -11.88
CA SER A 59 0.48 -1.48 -13.14
C SER A 59 1.25 -0.32 -13.76
N VAL A 60 1.66 0.67 -12.95
CA VAL A 60 2.47 1.81 -13.41
C VAL A 60 3.85 1.32 -13.87
N LEU A 61 4.46 0.41 -13.12
CA LEU A 61 5.79 -0.12 -13.42
C LEU A 61 5.80 -0.96 -14.71
N PHE A 62 4.76 -1.77 -14.95
CA PHE A 62 4.57 -2.50 -16.21
C PHE A 62 4.38 -1.56 -17.41
N PHE A 63 3.60 -0.48 -17.25
CA PHE A 63 3.44 0.53 -18.29
C PHE A 63 4.79 1.17 -18.63
N TYR A 64 5.61 1.47 -17.62
CA TYR A 64 6.97 2.00 -17.80
C TYR A 64 7.92 1.00 -18.47
N LEU A 65 7.83 -0.29 -18.14
CA LEU A 65 8.63 -1.34 -18.77
C LEU A 65 8.33 -1.47 -20.27
N CYS A 66 7.07 -1.30 -20.66
CA CYS A 66 6.65 -1.37 -22.05
C CYS A 66 7.24 -0.22 -22.89
N ILE A 67 7.40 0.97 -22.31
CA ILE A 67 7.91 2.15 -23.03
C ILE A 67 9.45 2.25 -23.02
N PHE A 68 10.11 1.82 -21.93
CA PHE A 68 11.58 1.81 -21.81
C PHE A 68 12.06 0.47 -21.22
N PRO A 69 12.27 -0.57 -22.05
CA PRO A 69 12.76 -1.85 -21.57
C PRO A 69 14.21 -1.71 -21.06
N SER A 70 14.40 -1.66 -19.74
CA SER A 70 15.73 -1.63 -19.13
C SER A 70 15.85 -2.66 -18.01
N HIS A 71 17.01 -3.32 -17.91
CA HIS A 71 17.26 -4.40 -16.95
C HIS A 71 17.04 -4.01 -15.48
N ARG A 72 17.23 -2.74 -15.12
CA ARG A 72 17.01 -2.25 -13.75
C ARG A 72 15.53 -2.28 -13.34
N PHE A 73 14.61 -2.20 -14.31
CA PHE A 73 13.17 -2.23 -14.06
C PHE A 73 12.67 -3.64 -13.72
N ILE A 74 13.24 -4.68 -14.37
CA ILE A 74 12.86 -6.08 -14.11
C ILE A 74 13.24 -6.46 -12.68
N ILE A 75 14.41 -6.05 -12.21
CA ILE A 75 14.87 -6.29 -10.84
C ILE A 75 13.95 -5.59 -9.83
N ALA A 76 13.54 -4.34 -10.09
CA ALA A 76 12.61 -3.62 -9.22
C ALA A 76 11.22 -4.31 -9.14
N ILE A 77 10.73 -4.86 -10.25
CA ILE A 77 9.48 -5.65 -10.27
C ILE A 77 9.64 -6.92 -9.43
N TYR A 78 10.72 -7.68 -9.61
CA TYR A 78 10.97 -8.90 -8.83
C TYR A 78 11.13 -8.61 -7.34
N ILE A 79 11.80 -7.53 -6.96
CA ILE A 79 11.92 -7.09 -5.57
C ILE A 79 10.54 -6.69 -5.01
N SER A 80 9.74 -5.94 -5.76
CA SER A 80 8.39 -5.57 -5.32
C SER A 80 7.48 -6.77 -5.11
N MET A 81 7.53 -7.77 -6.01
CA MET A 81 6.79 -9.03 -5.87
C MET A 81 7.26 -9.83 -4.66
N ALA A 82 8.57 -9.86 -4.38
CA ALA A 82 9.13 -10.54 -3.22
C ALA A 82 8.70 -9.87 -1.90
N ILE A 83 8.54 -8.54 -1.88
CA ILE A 83 8.08 -7.78 -0.70
C ILE A 83 6.57 -7.95 -0.46
N ILE A 84 5.77 -8.20 -1.50
CA ILE A 84 4.32 -8.49 -1.39
C ILE A 84 4.04 -9.95 -0.97
N MET A 85 5.04 -10.82 -1.03
CA MET A 85 4.96 -12.25 -0.71
C MET A 85 4.93 -12.68 0.78
N PRO A 86 4.81 -11.82 1.83
CA PRO A 86 4.50 -12.30 3.16
C PRO A 86 2.98 -12.34 3.41
N ILE A 87 2.15 -12.64 2.40
CA ILE A 87 0.71 -12.95 2.57
C ILE A 87 0.49 -14.01 3.66
N TYR A 88 1.43 -14.96 3.78
CA TYR A 88 1.40 -15.98 4.83
C TYR A 88 1.60 -15.42 6.24
N TRP A 89 2.51 -14.45 6.43
CA TRP A 89 2.78 -13.83 7.73
C TRP A 89 1.67 -12.84 8.14
N VAL A 90 1.11 -12.13 7.15
CA VAL A 90 -0.06 -11.27 7.31
C VAL A 90 -1.27 -12.13 7.73
N TRP A 91 -1.60 -13.20 7.00
CA TRP A 91 -2.77 -14.03 7.32
C TRP A 91 -2.80 -14.61 8.74
N HIS A 92 -1.65 -14.87 9.35
CA HIS A 92 -1.55 -15.36 10.73
C HIS A 92 -1.45 -14.25 11.80
N GLY A 93 -1.28 -12.98 11.41
CA GLY A 93 -1.14 -11.83 12.31
C GLY A 93 -2.37 -11.56 13.19
N TRP A 94 -3.58 -11.93 12.74
CA TRP A 94 -4.82 -11.80 13.53
C TRP A 94 -4.93 -12.78 14.71
N ARG A 95 -4.12 -13.86 14.76
CA ARG A 95 -4.06 -14.81 15.88
C ARG A 95 -3.13 -14.27 16.97
N LEU A 96 -3.46 -13.10 17.51
CA LEU A 96 -2.66 -12.40 18.52
C LEU A 96 -2.47 -13.16 19.85
N ALA A 97 -3.26 -14.20 20.14
CA ALA A 97 -3.25 -14.85 21.45
C ALA A 97 -2.40 -16.14 21.55
N TYR A 98 -1.99 -16.75 20.44
CA TYR A 98 -1.47 -18.15 20.47
C TYR A 98 0.05 -18.27 20.36
N TYR A 99 0.77 -17.22 19.97
CA TYR A 99 2.24 -17.24 19.84
C TYR A 99 2.89 -16.28 20.84
N ARG A 100 2.79 -16.59 22.13
CA ARG A 100 3.51 -15.88 23.20
C ARG A 100 4.99 -16.24 23.25
N ASP A 101 5.41 -17.27 22.50
CA ASP A 101 6.69 -17.95 22.74
C ASP A 101 7.80 -17.57 21.74
N ARG A 102 7.51 -16.76 20.71
CA ARG A 102 8.52 -16.25 19.77
C ARG A 102 8.44 -14.73 19.69
N CYS A 103 9.38 -14.08 20.38
CA CYS A 103 9.56 -12.63 20.47
C CYS A 103 9.72 -11.96 19.10
N MET A 104 8.63 -11.59 18.43
CA MET A 104 8.66 -10.50 17.46
C MET A 104 7.56 -9.52 17.80
N ASP A 105 8.00 -8.33 18.21
CA ASP A 105 7.12 -7.26 18.63
C ASP A 105 6.32 -6.75 17.42
N ILE A 106 5.00 -6.69 17.56
CA ILE A 106 4.10 -6.36 16.44
C ILE A 106 4.37 -4.95 15.93
N TYR A 107 4.74 -4.05 16.84
CA TYR A 107 5.14 -2.68 16.51
C TYR A 107 6.34 -2.67 15.57
N THR A 108 7.32 -3.55 15.79
CA THR A 108 8.52 -3.65 14.96
C THR A 108 8.19 -4.16 13.56
N ILE A 109 7.36 -5.20 13.45
CA ILE A 109 6.97 -5.74 12.14
C ILE A 109 6.18 -4.69 11.35
N THR A 110 5.20 -4.05 11.99
CA THR A 110 4.36 -3.02 11.35
C THR A 110 5.18 -1.79 10.95
N PHE A 111 6.10 -1.33 11.80
CA PHE A 111 6.95 -0.17 11.49
C PHE A 111 7.92 -0.46 10.34
N VAL A 112 8.53 -1.65 10.31
CA VAL A 112 9.38 -2.08 9.20
C VAL A 112 8.58 -2.21 7.91
N ALA A 113 7.38 -2.80 7.97
CA ALA A 113 6.50 -2.90 6.80
C ALA A 113 6.08 -1.53 6.26
N ALA A 114 5.74 -0.58 7.14
CA ALA A 114 5.42 0.79 6.76
C ALA A 114 6.63 1.49 6.10
N GLY A 115 7.82 1.37 6.72
CA GLY A 115 9.05 1.93 6.17
C GLY A 115 9.42 1.37 4.79
N LEU A 116 9.25 0.06 4.59
CA LEU A 116 9.47 -0.57 3.28
C LEU A 116 8.47 -0.08 2.22
N ASN A 117 7.22 0.15 2.60
CA ASN A 117 6.19 0.64 1.68
C ASN A 117 6.52 2.07 1.20
N ILE A 118 6.92 2.95 2.13
CA ILE A 118 7.38 4.32 1.83
C ILE A 118 8.64 4.30 0.97
N PHE A 119 9.62 3.45 1.32
CA PHE A 119 10.84 3.30 0.54
C PHE A 119 10.54 2.89 -0.91
N GLN A 120 9.60 1.96 -1.09
CA GLN A 120 9.18 1.53 -2.42
C GLN A 120 8.50 2.67 -3.21
N ASP A 121 7.73 3.55 -2.55
CA ASP A 121 7.19 4.76 -3.19
C ASP A 121 8.31 5.70 -3.67
N LEU A 122 9.32 5.94 -2.84
CA LEU A 122 10.46 6.78 -3.22
C LEU A 122 11.25 6.21 -4.41
N VAL A 123 11.42 4.88 -4.47
CA VAL A 123 12.10 4.21 -5.59
C VAL A 123 11.31 4.39 -6.89
N VAL A 124 10.00 4.16 -6.87
CA VAL A 124 9.14 4.37 -8.04
C VAL A 124 9.19 5.82 -8.49
N LEU A 125 9.17 6.76 -7.54
CA LEU A 125 9.23 8.20 -7.77
C LEU A 125 10.56 8.65 -8.39
N LEU A 126 11.71 8.21 -7.86
CA LEU A 126 13.03 8.46 -8.45
C LEU A 126 13.15 7.91 -9.88
N LEU A 127 12.53 6.77 -10.12
CA LEU A 127 12.53 6.10 -11.41
C LEU A 127 11.70 6.85 -12.45
N LEU A 128 10.52 7.37 -12.06
CA LEU A 128 9.71 8.28 -12.89
C LEU A 128 10.52 9.53 -13.29
N LEU A 129 11.23 10.15 -12.33
CA LEU A 129 12.10 11.32 -12.60
C LEU A 129 13.22 11.01 -13.58
N THR A 130 13.95 9.93 -13.34
CA THR A 130 15.15 9.61 -14.13
C THR A 130 14.79 9.35 -15.59
N SER A 131 13.66 8.69 -15.84
CA SER A 131 13.13 8.48 -17.19
C SER A 131 12.74 9.80 -17.87
N LEU A 132 12.13 10.73 -17.12
CA LEU A 132 11.72 12.04 -17.64
C LEU A 132 12.87 12.94 -18.03
N PHE A 133 13.93 13.00 -17.23
CA PHE A 133 15.10 13.82 -17.55
C PHE A 133 15.81 13.37 -18.83
N ARG A 134 15.65 12.11 -19.21
CA ARG A 134 16.26 11.56 -20.42
C ARG A 134 15.49 11.92 -21.70
N LEU A 135 14.25 12.42 -21.58
CA LEU A 135 13.37 12.65 -22.71
C LEU A 135 13.25 14.15 -23.03
N LYS A 136 13.73 14.55 -24.22
CA LYS A 136 13.59 15.92 -24.73
C LYS A 136 12.17 16.14 -25.24
N MET A 137 11.25 16.49 -24.34
CA MET A 137 9.84 16.77 -24.65
C MET A 137 9.53 18.27 -24.70
N GLU A 138 8.48 18.63 -25.44
CA GLU A 138 7.95 19.98 -25.52
C GLU A 138 7.39 20.46 -24.16
N LYS A 139 7.56 21.74 -23.84
CA LYS A 139 7.33 22.28 -22.48
C LYS A 139 5.90 22.06 -21.95
N LYS A 140 4.90 21.99 -22.84
CA LYS A 140 3.49 21.78 -22.47
C LYS A 140 3.23 20.37 -21.91
N SER A 141 3.71 19.34 -22.60
CA SER A 141 3.59 17.94 -22.13
C SER A 141 4.44 17.69 -20.89
N LYS A 142 5.58 18.39 -20.78
CA LYS A 142 6.45 18.33 -19.60
C LYS A 142 5.75 18.83 -18.33
N LEU A 143 4.89 19.85 -18.44
CA LEU A 143 4.16 20.41 -17.29
C LEU A 143 3.17 19.41 -16.69
N GLY A 144 2.38 18.72 -17.51
CA GLY A 144 1.41 17.73 -17.02
C GLY A 144 2.08 16.61 -16.24
N ILE A 145 3.25 16.17 -16.68
CA ILE A 145 4.01 15.13 -15.99
C ILE A 145 4.63 15.65 -14.68
N ILE A 146 5.13 16.89 -14.66
CA ILE A 146 5.60 17.52 -13.42
C ILE A 146 4.47 17.61 -12.39
N VAL A 147 3.26 17.97 -12.80
CA VAL A 147 2.09 18.02 -11.89
C VAL A 147 1.74 16.63 -11.34
N MET A 148 1.69 15.60 -12.19
CA MET A 148 1.48 14.23 -11.73
C MET A 148 2.56 13.78 -10.74
N PHE A 149 3.80 14.21 -10.97
CA PHE A 149 4.93 13.89 -10.12
C PHE A 149 4.86 14.58 -8.75
N SER A 150 4.49 15.87 -8.72
CA SER A 150 4.30 16.62 -7.48
C SER A 150 3.21 16.00 -6.59
N LEU A 151 2.12 15.49 -7.19
CA LEU A 151 1.10 14.75 -6.45
C LEU A 151 1.68 13.47 -5.82
N GLY A 152 2.56 12.75 -6.52
CA GLY A 152 3.27 11.60 -5.96
C GLY A 152 4.11 11.95 -4.73
N ILE A 153 4.91 13.02 -4.80
CA ILE A 153 5.72 13.50 -3.66
C ILE A 153 4.81 13.88 -2.48
N PHE A 154 3.73 14.60 -2.76
CA PHE A 154 2.79 15.04 -1.73
C PHE A 154 2.18 13.85 -0.98
N VAL A 155 1.72 12.83 -1.71
CA VAL A 155 1.17 11.60 -1.10
C VAL A 155 2.22 10.90 -0.24
N THR A 156 3.47 10.79 -0.70
CA THR A 156 4.55 10.19 0.10
C THR A 156 4.78 10.99 1.39
N ILE A 157 4.81 12.32 1.34
CA ILE A 157 4.99 13.17 2.53
C ILE A 157 3.83 12.98 3.49
N THR A 158 2.59 13.00 3.02
CA THR A 158 1.42 12.77 3.87
C THR A 158 1.36 11.37 4.46
N SER A 159 2.03 10.38 3.84
CA SER A 159 2.11 9.01 4.37
C SER A 159 3.15 8.87 5.48
N CYS A 160 4.05 9.85 5.63
CA CYS A 160 5.07 9.88 6.69
C CYS A 160 4.59 10.60 7.97
N ILE A 161 3.42 11.26 7.91
CA ILE A 161 2.81 12.03 9.02
C ILE A 161 1.67 11.20 9.59
#